data_AF-A0A956I632-F1
#
_entry.id   AF-A0A956I632-F1
#
_cell.length_a   1.000
_cell.length_b   1.000
_cell.length_c   1.000
_cell.angle_alpha   90.00
_cell.angle_beta   90.00
_cell.angle_gamma   90.00
#
_symmetry.space_group_name_H-M   'P 1'
#
loop_
_entity.id
_entity.type
_entity.pdbx_description
1 polymer ?
#
loop_
_entity_poly.entity_id
_entity_poly.type
_entity_poly.pdbx_seq_one_letter_code
_entity_poly.pdbx_strand_id
1 'polypeptide(L)'
;MRAPMFALVLLAVGCGGPQVVEHPPPGTLDSIAWLRGTWHARRDGGATDEIWTRTGERTWMGLNVTTNEGATAHHEVLRIEAFEDGVRYVAAPAGQSTTAFGLVRASEGDARFENPAHDFPTWIRYLRHGRQLTATIGGSADSESEPAATWDFQRSGDAPALVDVPARLCRDGSTLRVEVQPCQCGGEIFCAGFETDEGLDVHLAMLDHGCDACTPTEGSCALPGGPIARINGRPVRVDEDGCVGPEVPMLAVVDL
;
A
#
# COMPACT_ATOMS: atom_id res chain seq x y z
N MET A 1 -77.81 -11.11 30.52
CA MET A 1 -76.35 -11.03 30.68
C MET A 1 -75.72 -11.80 29.52
N ARG A 2 -75.08 -11.10 28.57
CA ARG A 2 -74.44 -11.70 27.38
C ARG A 2 -72.93 -11.76 27.66
N ALA A 3 -72.34 -12.94 27.61
CA ALA A 3 -70.90 -13.14 27.78
C ALA A 3 -70.13 -12.67 26.53
N PRO A 4 -68.98 -11.99 26.67
CA PRO A 4 -68.14 -11.60 25.53
C PRO A 4 -67.25 -12.76 25.08
N MET A 5 -67.17 -12.94 23.76
CA MET A 5 -66.28 -13.89 23.08
C MET A 5 -64.89 -13.26 22.97
N PHE A 6 -63.91 -13.77 23.73
CA PHE A 6 -62.50 -13.36 23.60
C PHE A 6 -61.87 -14.06 22.40
N ALA A 7 -61.54 -13.30 21.36
CA ALA A 7 -60.70 -13.75 20.26
C ALA A 7 -59.23 -13.74 20.71
N LEU A 8 -58.63 -14.92 20.80
CA LEU A 8 -57.21 -15.10 21.09
C LEU A 8 -56.39 -14.76 19.83
N VAL A 9 -55.67 -13.64 19.85
CA VAL A 9 -54.70 -13.28 18.81
C VAL A 9 -53.38 -13.99 19.14
N LEU A 10 -53.01 -14.98 18.34
CA LEU A 10 -51.69 -15.62 18.37
C LEU A 10 -50.67 -14.69 17.69
N LEU A 11 -49.83 -14.03 18.48
CA LEU A 11 -48.64 -13.34 17.99
C LEU A 11 -47.59 -14.40 17.61
N ALA A 12 -47.37 -14.58 16.31
CA ALA A 12 -46.25 -15.38 15.81
C ALA A 12 -44.94 -14.66 16.11
N VAL A 13 -44.21 -15.13 17.13
CA VAL A 13 -42.82 -14.75 17.37
C VAL A 13 -41.99 -15.42 16.27
N GLY A 14 -41.64 -14.65 15.24
CA GLY A 14 -40.71 -15.10 14.21
C GLY A 14 -39.32 -15.28 14.80
N CYS A 15 -38.80 -16.51 14.80
CA CYS A 15 -37.38 -16.75 15.03
C CYS A 15 -36.59 -16.09 13.90
N GLY A 16 -36.03 -14.91 14.16
CA GLY A 16 -35.00 -14.33 13.29
C GLY A 16 -33.77 -15.20 13.34
N GLY A 17 -33.57 -16.03 12.30
CA GLY A 17 -32.30 -16.74 12.11
C GLY A 17 -31.15 -15.75 11.97
N PRO A 18 -29.90 -16.19 12.26
CA PRO A 18 -28.72 -15.34 12.07
C PRO A 18 -28.73 -14.81 10.64
N GLN A 19 -28.74 -13.49 10.52
CA GLN A 19 -28.58 -12.82 9.24
C GLN A 19 -27.16 -13.13 8.78
N VAL A 20 -27.02 -13.99 7.77
CA VAL A 20 -25.77 -14.06 7.02
C VAL A 20 -25.67 -12.73 6.30
N VAL A 21 -24.82 -11.84 6.80
CA VAL A 21 -24.49 -10.60 6.10
C VAL A 21 -23.75 -11.04 4.84
N GLU A 22 -24.45 -11.13 3.71
CA GLU A 22 -23.80 -11.30 2.42
C GLU A 22 -22.97 -10.06 2.17
N HIS A 23 -21.64 -10.18 2.36
CA HIS A 23 -20.73 -9.18 1.86
C HIS A 23 -20.81 -9.19 0.34
N PRO A 24 -20.91 -8.03 -0.32
CA PRO A 24 -20.77 -7.97 -1.77
C PRO A 24 -19.47 -8.66 -2.19
N PRO A 25 -19.42 -9.27 -3.39
CA PRO A 25 -18.22 -9.96 -3.85
C PRO A 25 -17.01 -9.02 -3.70
N PRO A 26 -15.86 -9.54 -3.22
CA PRO A 26 -14.68 -8.72 -2.99
C PRO A 26 -14.33 -7.96 -4.28
N GLY A 27 -14.06 -6.67 -4.14
CA GLY A 27 -13.80 -5.79 -5.28
C GLY A 27 -12.58 -6.24 -6.10
N THR A 28 -12.48 -5.73 -7.33
CA THR A 28 -11.29 -5.87 -8.18
C THR A 28 -10.33 -4.69 -7.99
N LEU A 29 -9.11 -4.77 -8.50
CA LEU A 29 -8.21 -3.59 -8.54
C LEU A 29 -8.86 -2.39 -9.24
N ASP A 30 -9.66 -2.64 -10.28
CA ASP A 30 -10.35 -1.57 -11.00
C ASP A 30 -11.42 -0.88 -10.14
N SER A 31 -12.06 -1.60 -9.22
CA SER A 31 -13.06 -1.02 -8.31
C SER A 31 -12.47 0.02 -7.35
N ILE A 32 -11.15 0.01 -7.16
CA ILE A 32 -10.40 0.96 -6.32
C ILE A 32 -9.43 1.82 -7.14
N ALA A 33 -9.55 1.85 -8.48
CA ALA A 33 -8.67 2.60 -9.39
C ALA A 33 -8.58 4.10 -9.07
N TRP A 34 -9.61 4.63 -8.39
CA TRP A 34 -9.68 6.00 -7.91
C TRP A 34 -8.64 6.32 -6.80
N LEU A 35 -8.05 5.32 -6.15
CA LEU A 35 -7.02 5.52 -5.12
C LEU A 35 -5.65 5.86 -5.74
N ARG A 36 -5.42 5.54 -7.02
CA ARG A 36 -4.16 5.84 -7.71
C ARG A 36 -3.90 7.35 -7.79
N GLY A 37 -2.68 7.74 -7.46
CA GLY A 37 -2.28 9.15 -7.40
C GLY A 37 -1.13 9.39 -6.44
N THR A 38 -0.76 10.66 -6.33
CA THR A 38 0.04 11.20 -5.22
C THR A 38 -0.89 12.01 -4.31
N TRP A 39 -0.77 11.75 -3.02
CA TRP A 39 -1.62 12.27 -1.97
C TRP A 39 -0.74 12.86 -0.88
N HIS A 40 -1.06 14.07 -0.43
CA HIS A 40 -0.26 14.82 0.53
C HIS A 40 -1.12 15.29 1.70
N ALA A 41 -0.70 14.98 2.93
CA ALA A 41 -1.33 15.42 4.17
C ALA A 41 -0.34 16.26 4.96
N ARG A 42 -0.75 17.46 5.38
CA ARG A 42 0.06 18.30 6.28
C ARG A 42 -0.25 17.98 7.73
N ARG A 43 0.77 18.03 8.58
CA ARG A 43 0.66 18.02 10.05
C ARG A 43 1.54 19.11 10.64
N ASP A 44 1.33 19.47 11.89
CA ASP A 44 2.18 20.46 12.54
C ASP A 44 3.63 19.96 12.58
N GLY A 45 4.54 20.69 11.92
CA GLY A 45 5.97 20.34 11.84
C GLY A 45 6.35 19.28 10.80
N GLY A 46 5.39 18.68 10.09
CA GLY A 46 5.66 17.58 9.17
C GLY A 46 4.61 17.37 8.07
N ALA A 47 4.83 16.35 7.26
CA ALA A 47 3.90 15.94 6.21
C ALA A 47 3.89 14.42 6.07
N THR A 48 2.83 13.89 5.47
CA THR A 48 2.76 12.51 5.01
C THR A 48 2.39 12.52 3.54
N ASP A 49 3.21 11.87 2.73
CA ASP A 49 2.97 11.63 1.33
C ASP A 49 2.65 10.17 1.10
N GLU A 50 1.64 9.92 0.28
CA GLU A 50 1.22 8.58 -0.08
C GLU A 50 1.02 8.48 -1.58
N ILE A 51 1.61 7.44 -2.16
CA ILE A 51 1.60 7.20 -3.59
C ILE A 51 1.01 5.83 -3.85
N TRP A 52 0.14 5.74 -4.84
CA TRP A 52 -0.35 4.48 -5.37
C TRP A 52 -0.21 4.46 -6.88
N THR A 53 0.59 3.51 -7.39
CA THR A 53 0.79 3.30 -8.82
C THR A 53 0.67 1.84 -9.21
N ARG A 54 0.33 1.58 -10.47
CA ARG A 54 0.24 0.23 -11.02
C ARG A 54 1.62 -0.20 -11.53
N THR A 55 2.14 -1.31 -11.03
CA THR A 55 3.45 -1.87 -11.43
C THR A 55 3.33 -3.14 -12.26
N GLY A 56 2.17 -3.79 -12.27
CA GLY A 56 1.87 -4.93 -13.13
C GLY A 56 0.37 -5.11 -13.36
N GLU A 57 -0.01 -6.20 -14.02
CA GLU A 57 -1.43 -6.45 -14.30
C GLU A 57 -2.26 -6.66 -13.03
N ARG A 58 -1.64 -7.31 -12.04
CA ARG A 58 -2.27 -7.74 -10.78
C ARG A 58 -1.68 -7.07 -9.54
N THR A 59 -0.75 -6.13 -9.71
CA THR A 59 0.01 -5.56 -8.60
C THR A 59 0.10 -4.05 -8.74
N TRP A 60 -0.22 -3.36 -7.65
CA TRP A 60 0.10 -1.96 -7.44
C TRP A 60 1.18 -1.85 -6.38
N MET A 61 2.04 -0.86 -6.53
CA MET A 61 2.98 -0.43 -5.51
C MET A 61 2.42 0.79 -4.80
N GLY A 62 2.60 0.82 -3.49
CA GLY A 62 2.43 2.03 -2.70
C GLY A 62 3.72 2.44 -2.00
N LEU A 63 3.83 3.73 -1.71
CA LEU A 63 4.86 4.31 -0.86
C LEU A 63 4.18 5.31 0.07
N ASN A 64 4.35 5.15 1.37
CA ASN A 64 3.99 6.16 2.36
C ASN A 64 5.29 6.72 2.96
N VAL A 65 5.48 8.03 2.97
CA VAL A 65 6.63 8.70 3.59
C VAL A 65 6.10 9.78 4.51
N THR A 66 6.48 9.72 5.78
CA THR A 66 6.23 10.79 6.74
C THR A 66 7.53 11.54 6.98
N THR A 67 7.49 12.85 6.76
CA THR A 67 8.60 13.77 7.01
C THR A 67 8.33 14.63 8.24
N ASN A 68 9.37 14.97 8.97
CA ASN A 68 9.34 15.92 10.08
C ASN A 68 10.58 16.80 9.98
N GLU A 69 10.41 18.13 10.08
CA GLU A 69 11.50 19.10 9.95
C GLU A 69 12.38 18.92 8.69
N GLY A 70 11.79 18.43 7.60
CA GLY A 70 12.47 18.21 6.31
C GLY A 70 13.25 16.90 6.19
N ALA A 71 13.20 16.02 7.21
CA ALA A 71 13.81 14.69 7.18
C ALA A 71 12.75 13.58 7.22
N THR A 72 13.02 12.44 6.58
CA THR A 72 12.17 11.26 6.68
C THR A 72 12.16 10.73 8.11
N ALA A 73 10.99 10.75 8.73
CA ALA A 73 10.74 10.22 10.07
C ALA A 73 10.22 8.77 10.03
N HIS A 74 9.45 8.43 9.01
CA HIS A 74 8.91 7.09 8.81
C HIS A 74 8.62 6.84 7.33
N HIS A 75 8.72 5.59 6.88
CA HIS A 75 8.25 5.20 5.57
C HIS A 75 7.73 3.76 5.58
N GLU A 76 6.84 3.47 4.65
CA GLU A 76 6.41 2.11 4.32
C GLU A 76 6.32 1.93 2.82
N VAL A 77 6.85 0.79 2.35
CA VAL A 77 6.58 0.31 0.99
C VAL A 77 5.42 -0.67 1.08
N LEU A 78 4.47 -0.50 0.17
CA LEU A 78 3.17 -1.16 0.25
C LEU A 78 2.86 -1.86 -1.07
N ARG A 79 1.89 -2.77 -1.03
CA ARG A 79 1.25 -3.32 -2.23
C ARG A 79 -0.25 -3.39 -2.11
N ILE A 80 -0.90 -3.36 -3.27
CA ILE A 80 -2.24 -3.88 -3.43
C ILE A 80 -2.19 -4.91 -4.55
N GLU A 81 -2.56 -6.16 -4.23
CA GLU A 81 -2.41 -7.31 -5.11
C GLU A 81 -3.74 -8.02 -5.35
N ALA A 82 -3.98 -8.43 -6.59
CA ALA A 82 -5.08 -9.30 -6.96
C ALA A 82 -4.65 -10.77 -6.91
N PHE A 83 -5.41 -11.57 -6.19
CA PHE A 83 -5.36 -13.03 -6.13
C PHE A 83 -6.60 -13.63 -6.79
N GLU A 84 -6.69 -14.96 -6.87
CA GLU A 84 -7.88 -15.62 -7.43
C GLU A 84 -9.12 -15.40 -6.56
N ASP A 85 -8.93 -15.26 -5.25
CA ASP A 85 -9.98 -15.16 -4.24
C ASP A 85 -10.28 -13.73 -3.77
N GLY A 86 -9.57 -12.72 -4.29
CA GLY A 86 -9.84 -11.32 -3.98
C GLY A 86 -8.61 -10.42 -4.08
N VAL A 87 -8.75 -9.19 -3.59
CA VAL A 87 -7.67 -8.19 -3.52
C VAL A 87 -7.16 -8.06 -2.09
N ARG A 88 -5.85 -7.89 -1.91
CA ARG A 88 -5.22 -7.68 -0.61
C ARG A 88 -4.37 -6.42 -0.62
N TYR A 89 -4.47 -5.63 0.44
CA TYR A 89 -3.48 -4.62 0.82
C TYR A 89 -2.37 -5.32 1.60
N VAL A 90 -1.11 -5.11 1.25
CA VAL A 90 0.04 -5.73 1.89
C VAL A 90 0.97 -4.62 2.40
N ALA A 91 1.02 -4.47 3.72
CA ALA A 91 1.96 -3.57 4.39
C ALA A 91 3.32 -4.26 4.55
N ALA A 92 4.41 -3.56 4.24
CA ALA A 92 5.76 -3.99 4.58
C ALA A 92 6.46 -2.87 5.38
N PRO A 93 6.19 -2.79 6.70
CA PRO A 93 6.90 -1.84 7.55
C PRO A 93 8.41 -2.14 7.51
N ALA A 94 9.24 -1.09 7.51
CA ALA A 94 10.68 -1.25 7.41
C ALA A 94 11.22 -2.23 8.48
N GLY A 95 11.91 -3.28 8.03
CA GLY A 95 12.52 -4.29 8.90
C GLY A 95 11.56 -5.31 9.54
N GLN A 96 10.30 -5.35 9.11
CA GLN A 96 9.28 -6.28 9.64
C GLN A 96 8.74 -7.23 8.55
N SER A 97 8.09 -8.31 8.97
CA SER A 97 7.35 -9.18 8.06
C SER A 97 6.16 -8.46 7.45
N THR A 98 5.78 -8.83 6.23
CA THR A 98 4.61 -8.23 5.58
C THR A 98 3.30 -8.67 6.24
N THR A 99 2.36 -7.74 6.38
CA THR A 99 0.99 -8.03 6.85
C THR A 99 -0.01 -7.78 5.72
N ALA A 100 -0.87 -8.76 5.45
CA ALA A 100 -1.92 -8.65 4.44
C ALA A 100 -3.30 -8.36 5.06
N PHE A 101 -4.10 -7.52 4.39
CA PHE A 101 -5.48 -7.17 4.72
C PHE A 101 -6.36 -7.39 3.49
N GLY A 102 -7.40 -8.22 3.60
CA GLY A 102 -8.30 -8.53 2.49
C GLY A 102 -9.30 -7.40 2.22
N LEU A 103 -9.56 -7.08 0.96
CA LEU A 103 -10.57 -6.10 0.55
C LEU A 103 -11.98 -6.66 0.83
N VAL A 104 -12.66 -6.10 1.82
CA VAL A 104 -14.02 -6.53 2.23
C VAL A 104 -15.11 -5.61 1.71
N ARG A 105 -14.75 -4.40 1.27
CA ARG A 105 -15.67 -3.42 0.70
C ARG A 105 -14.97 -2.58 -0.34
N ALA A 106 -15.61 -2.42 -1.50
CA ALA A 106 -15.16 -1.51 -2.54
C ALA A 106 -16.36 -0.88 -3.25
N SER A 107 -16.31 0.43 -3.42
CA SER A 107 -17.25 1.20 -4.23
C SER A 107 -16.55 2.45 -4.77
N GLU A 108 -17.28 3.29 -5.50
CA GLU A 108 -16.72 4.56 -5.98
C GLU A 108 -16.34 5.45 -4.78
N GLY A 109 -15.03 5.61 -4.56
CA GLY A 109 -14.49 6.43 -3.50
C GLY A 109 -14.51 5.81 -2.09
N ASP A 110 -14.78 4.51 -1.91
CA ASP A 110 -14.70 3.85 -0.60
C ASP A 110 -14.10 2.46 -0.75
N ALA A 111 -13.01 2.19 -0.01
CA ALA A 111 -12.34 0.90 0.03
C ALA A 111 -11.97 0.56 1.47
N ARG A 112 -12.33 -0.65 1.93
CA ARG A 112 -11.96 -1.15 3.25
C ARG A 112 -11.27 -2.50 3.16
N PHE A 113 -10.13 -2.59 3.83
CA PHE A 113 -9.31 -3.78 3.94
C PHE A 113 -9.28 -4.24 5.40
N GLU A 114 -9.34 -5.54 5.63
CA GLU A 114 -9.38 -6.13 6.97
C GLU A 114 -8.45 -7.32 7.15
N ASN A 115 -7.90 -7.41 8.35
CA ASN A 115 -7.27 -8.60 8.91
C ASN A 115 -7.63 -8.67 10.40
N PRO A 116 -8.76 -9.31 10.75
CA PRO A 116 -9.19 -9.43 12.15
C PRO A 116 -8.23 -10.24 13.03
N ALA A 117 -7.30 -10.99 12.44
CA ALA A 117 -6.31 -11.78 13.15
C ALA A 117 -5.00 -11.02 13.43
N HIS A 118 -4.81 -9.83 12.85
CA HIS A 118 -3.68 -8.96 13.15
C HIS A 118 -3.87 -8.30 14.52
N ASP A 119 -2.78 -7.97 15.21
CA ASP A 119 -2.84 -7.37 16.54
C ASP A 119 -3.32 -5.91 16.50
N PHE A 120 -2.72 -5.10 15.63
CA PHE A 120 -3.16 -3.75 15.29
C PHE A 120 -2.36 -3.19 14.10
N PRO A 121 -2.97 -2.50 13.13
CA PRO A 121 -4.42 -2.33 12.96
C PRO A 121 -5.07 -3.63 12.51
N THR A 122 -6.40 -3.76 12.69
CA THR A 122 -7.19 -4.89 12.13
C THR A 122 -7.94 -4.48 10.87
N TRP A 123 -8.03 -3.18 10.59
CA TRP A 123 -8.61 -2.67 9.35
C TRP A 123 -7.98 -1.36 8.90
N ILE A 124 -8.05 -1.13 7.58
CA ILE A 124 -7.61 0.06 6.87
C ILE A 124 -8.75 0.50 5.96
N ARG A 125 -9.12 1.77 5.96
CA ARG A 125 -10.17 2.31 5.07
C ARG A 125 -9.72 3.59 4.40
N TYR A 126 -10.01 3.68 3.11
CA TYR A 126 -9.85 4.87 2.28
C TYR A 126 -11.22 5.39 1.87
N LEU A 127 -11.45 6.69 2.08
CA LEU A 127 -12.65 7.41 1.65
C LEU A 127 -12.26 8.62 0.81
N ARG A 128 -12.70 8.68 -0.44
CA ARG A 128 -12.37 9.74 -1.39
C ARG A 128 -13.57 10.63 -1.67
N HIS A 129 -13.35 11.93 -1.58
CA HIS A 129 -14.29 12.97 -1.97
C HIS A 129 -13.61 13.96 -2.92
N GLY A 130 -13.77 13.73 -4.23
CA GLY A 130 -13.15 14.55 -5.27
C GLY A 130 -11.62 14.48 -5.23
N ARG A 131 -10.97 15.52 -4.72
CA ARG A 131 -9.51 15.60 -4.53
C ARG A 131 -9.05 15.36 -3.09
N GLN A 132 -9.98 15.11 -2.16
CA GLN A 132 -9.67 14.74 -0.79
C GLN A 132 -9.69 13.21 -0.66
N LEU A 133 -8.78 12.68 0.13
CA LEU A 133 -8.70 11.26 0.49
C LEU A 133 -8.47 11.18 1.99
N THR A 134 -9.40 10.56 2.71
CA THR A 134 -9.24 10.25 4.12
C THR A 134 -8.82 8.79 4.24
N ALA A 135 -7.63 8.54 4.78
CA ALA A 135 -7.19 7.21 5.19
C ALA A 135 -7.38 7.05 6.70
N THR A 136 -7.88 5.90 7.11
CA THR A 136 -8.15 5.58 8.52
C THR A 136 -7.72 4.16 8.83
N ILE A 137 -7.26 3.94 10.06
CA ILE A 137 -6.98 2.61 10.59
C ILE A 137 -7.64 2.44 11.95
N GLY A 138 -7.95 1.20 12.33
CA GLY A 138 -8.52 0.88 13.64
C GLY A 138 -8.33 -0.58 14.04
N GLY A 139 -8.64 -0.87 15.30
CA GLY A 139 -8.42 -2.18 15.93
C GLY A 139 -9.69 -2.98 16.21
N SER A 140 -10.86 -2.36 16.24
CA SER A 140 -12.14 -3.05 16.39
C SER A 140 -12.85 -3.15 15.04
N ALA A 141 -13.09 -4.38 14.56
CA ALA A 141 -13.82 -4.62 13.32
C ALA A 141 -15.23 -3.98 13.33
N ASP A 142 -15.82 -3.85 14.52
CA ASP A 142 -17.22 -3.45 14.73
C ASP A 142 -17.44 -1.93 14.86
N SER A 143 -16.39 -1.09 14.86
CA SER A 143 -16.55 0.36 15.03
C SER A 143 -15.71 1.17 14.05
N GLU A 144 -16.36 1.63 12.98
CA GLU A 144 -15.83 2.66 12.04
C GLU A 144 -15.90 4.08 12.62
N SER A 145 -16.77 4.28 13.61
CA SER A 145 -17.09 5.60 14.15
C SER A 145 -15.94 6.26 14.92
N GLU A 146 -14.92 5.50 15.31
CA GLU A 146 -13.79 5.97 16.12
C GLU A 146 -12.48 5.38 15.57
N PRO A 147 -11.95 5.91 14.45
CA PRO A 147 -10.67 5.47 13.91
C PRO A 147 -9.54 5.77 14.90
N ALA A 148 -8.59 4.84 15.02
CA ALA A 148 -7.44 5.00 15.91
C ALA A 148 -6.42 6.02 15.35
N ALA A 149 -6.31 6.10 14.03
CA ALA A 149 -5.60 7.18 13.35
C ALA A 149 -6.30 7.55 12.05
N THR A 150 -6.19 8.83 11.69
CA THR A 150 -6.76 9.42 10.48
C THR A 150 -5.69 10.27 9.79
N TRP A 151 -5.65 10.20 8.47
CA TRP A 151 -4.90 11.11 7.61
C TRP A 151 -5.85 11.71 6.58
N ASP A 152 -5.93 13.04 6.55
CA ASP A 152 -6.68 13.78 5.55
C ASP A 152 -5.72 14.29 4.49
N PHE A 153 -5.66 13.55 3.38
CA PHE A 153 -4.83 13.87 2.25
C PHE A 153 -5.57 14.74 1.24
N GLN A 154 -4.79 15.59 0.57
CA GLN A 154 -5.15 16.30 -0.62
C GLN A 154 -4.39 15.70 -1.81
N ARG A 155 -5.06 15.48 -2.93
CA ARG A 155 -4.40 15.03 -4.16
C ARG A 155 -3.39 16.08 -4.62
N SER A 156 -2.14 15.70 -4.74
CA SER A 156 -1.04 16.55 -5.23
C SER A 156 -0.69 16.25 -6.68
N GLY A 157 -0.83 14.98 -7.13
CA GLY A 157 -0.44 14.57 -8.47
C GLY A 157 -1.16 13.33 -9.00
N ASP A 158 -0.89 13.00 -10.27
CA ASP A 158 -1.24 11.71 -10.84
C ASP A 158 -0.32 10.61 -10.33
N ALA A 159 -0.71 9.34 -10.53
CA ALA A 159 0.13 8.23 -10.13
C ALA A 159 1.44 8.28 -10.93
N PRO A 160 2.61 8.35 -10.28
CA PRO A 160 3.88 8.38 -10.98
C PRO A 160 4.09 7.07 -11.73
N ALA A 161 4.73 7.17 -12.90
CA ALA A 161 5.11 6.00 -13.67
C ALA A 161 6.42 5.41 -13.12
N LEU A 162 6.62 4.11 -13.35
CA LEU A 162 7.96 3.53 -13.24
C LEU A 162 8.83 4.11 -14.35
N VAL A 163 9.99 4.61 -13.99
CA VAL A 163 11.03 5.08 -14.92
C VAL A 163 12.24 4.17 -14.82
N ASP A 164 12.89 3.91 -15.94
CA ASP A 164 14.12 3.14 -15.96
C ASP A 164 15.29 4.08 -15.58
N VAL A 165 15.87 3.81 -14.42
CA VAL A 165 16.95 4.58 -13.78
C VAL A 165 18.27 3.88 -14.06
N PRO A 166 19.26 4.57 -14.67
CA PRO A 166 20.67 4.18 -14.69
C PRO A 166 21.21 3.84 -13.29
N ALA A 167 21.13 2.57 -12.93
CA ALA A 167 21.48 2.08 -11.61
C ALA A 167 22.01 0.64 -11.66
N ARG A 168 22.79 0.29 -10.66
CA ARG A 168 23.24 -1.07 -10.39
C ARG A 168 22.72 -1.51 -9.03
N LEU A 169 22.21 -2.74 -8.95
CA LEU A 169 21.81 -3.33 -7.69
C LEU A 169 22.61 -4.59 -7.43
N CYS A 170 23.36 -4.61 -6.34
CA CYS A 170 24.16 -5.75 -5.97
C CYS A 170 23.67 -6.31 -4.66
N ARG A 171 23.47 -7.62 -4.62
CA ARG A 171 23.01 -8.30 -3.41
C ARG A 171 24.17 -8.96 -2.68
N ASP A 172 24.27 -8.67 -1.39
CA ASP A 172 25.20 -9.32 -0.46
C ASP A 172 24.40 -9.90 0.71
N GLY A 173 24.15 -11.22 0.65
CA GLY A 173 23.29 -11.91 1.61
C GLY A 173 21.87 -11.34 1.65
N SER A 174 21.49 -10.79 2.80
CA SER A 174 20.19 -10.14 3.04
C SER A 174 20.21 -8.64 2.77
N THR A 175 21.31 -8.08 2.26
CA THR A 175 21.43 -6.65 1.95
C THR A 175 21.42 -6.44 0.45
N LEU A 176 20.55 -5.55 -0.03
CA LEU A 176 20.60 -5.01 -1.37
C LEU A 176 21.31 -3.66 -1.32
N ARG A 177 22.39 -3.50 -2.07
CA ARG A 177 23.00 -2.19 -2.34
C ARG A 177 22.45 -1.66 -3.66
N VAL A 178 22.08 -0.40 -3.67
CA VAL A 178 21.59 0.33 -4.84
C VAL A 178 22.59 1.44 -5.14
N GLU A 179 23.16 1.44 -6.34
CA GLU A 179 24.13 2.43 -6.81
C GLU A 179 23.52 3.15 -8.01
N VAL A 180 23.03 4.36 -7.80
CA VAL A 180 22.48 5.21 -8.87
C VAL A 180 23.62 6.01 -9.50
N GLN A 181 23.72 5.97 -10.83
CA GLN A 181 24.81 6.62 -11.56
C GLN A 181 24.78 8.15 -11.39
N PRO A 182 25.95 8.82 -11.37
CA PRO A 182 26.04 10.27 -11.16
C PRO A 182 25.27 11.06 -12.23
N CYS A 183 24.73 12.22 -11.82
CA CYS A 183 23.82 13.09 -12.60
C CYS A 183 22.40 12.57 -12.81
N GLN A 184 22.01 11.49 -12.15
CA GLN A 184 20.62 11.27 -11.77
C GLN A 184 20.40 12.06 -10.48
N CYS A 185 19.31 12.82 -10.38
CA CYS A 185 19.05 13.66 -9.21
C CYS A 185 18.94 12.77 -7.97
N GLY A 186 19.72 13.11 -6.95
CA GLY A 186 19.93 12.25 -5.80
C GLY A 186 18.88 12.47 -4.74
N GLY A 187 18.38 11.38 -4.17
CA GLY A 187 17.57 11.46 -2.97
C GLY A 187 17.41 10.12 -2.28
N GLU A 188 16.42 9.99 -1.40
CA GLU A 188 16.34 8.83 -0.52
C GLU A 188 15.79 7.60 -1.25
N ILE A 189 16.48 6.47 -1.10
CA ILE A 189 16.09 5.20 -1.71
C ILE A 189 15.29 4.39 -0.69
N PHE A 190 14.07 4.02 -1.07
CA PHE A 190 13.19 3.17 -0.28
C PHE A 190 13.00 1.84 -0.99
N CYS A 191 13.11 0.75 -0.25
CA CYS A 191 12.79 -0.54 -0.84
C CYS A 191 12.32 -1.58 0.16
N ALA A 192 11.51 -2.51 -0.35
CA ALA A 192 11.05 -3.68 0.38
C ALA A 192 10.99 -4.89 -0.56
N GLY A 193 11.32 -6.04 -0.01
CA GLY A 193 11.19 -7.31 -0.72
C GLY A 193 9.88 -8.00 -0.35
N PHE A 194 9.17 -8.48 -1.36
CA PHE A 194 7.95 -9.25 -1.21
C PHE A 194 8.19 -10.66 -1.76
N GLU A 195 8.02 -11.66 -0.90
CA GLU A 195 8.17 -13.06 -1.29
C GLU A 195 7.02 -13.47 -2.20
N THR A 196 7.34 -14.07 -3.34
CA THR A 196 6.38 -14.60 -4.31
C THR A 196 6.78 -16.02 -4.70
N ASP A 197 5.89 -16.75 -5.37
CA ASP A 197 6.17 -18.10 -5.87
C ASP A 197 7.33 -18.13 -6.89
N GLU A 198 7.62 -17.00 -7.55
CA GLU A 198 8.71 -16.86 -8.53
C GLU A 198 10.04 -16.43 -7.89
N GLY A 199 10.05 -16.13 -6.58
CA GLY A 199 11.18 -15.54 -5.87
C GLY A 199 10.84 -14.17 -5.29
N LEU A 200 11.86 -13.37 -5.00
CA LEU A 200 11.65 -12.04 -4.42
C LEU A 200 11.33 -11.02 -5.51
N ASP A 201 10.23 -10.29 -5.33
CA ASP A 201 9.95 -9.08 -6.09
C ASP A 201 10.28 -7.87 -5.20
N VAL A 202 11.28 -7.10 -5.61
CA VAL A 202 11.78 -5.96 -4.85
C VAL A 202 11.11 -4.69 -5.37
N HIS A 203 10.38 -4.01 -4.49
CA HIS A 203 9.83 -2.71 -4.81
C HIS A 203 10.84 -1.62 -4.46
N LEU A 204 11.17 -0.77 -5.44
CA LEU A 204 12.16 0.29 -5.34
C LEU A 204 11.53 1.64 -5.67
N ALA A 205 11.64 2.58 -4.75
CA ALA A 205 11.29 3.97 -4.97
C ALA A 205 12.46 4.88 -4.63
N MET A 206 12.52 5.99 -5.33
CA MET A 206 13.48 7.06 -5.08
C MET A 206 12.68 8.34 -4.91
N LEU A 207 12.88 9.01 -3.79
CA LEU A 207 12.37 10.35 -3.56
C LEU A 207 13.41 11.36 -4.04
N ASP A 208 13.11 12.14 -5.07
CA ASP A 208 14.00 13.15 -5.63
C ASP A 208 13.85 14.47 -4.83
N HIS A 209 14.95 14.92 -4.22
CA HIS A 209 15.01 16.19 -3.48
C HIS A 209 15.57 17.35 -4.30
N GLY A 210 15.69 17.20 -5.62
CA GLY A 210 16.23 18.20 -6.52
C GLY A 210 17.74 18.06 -6.75
N CYS A 211 18.22 18.68 -7.82
CA CYS A 211 19.55 18.44 -8.37
C CYS A 211 20.48 19.64 -8.12
N ASP A 212 21.00 19.79 -6.91
CA ASP A 212 22.00 20.83 -6.62
C ASP A 212 23.43 20.39 -7.01
N ALA A 213 23.70 19.08 -7.14
CA ALA A 213 24.97 18.53 -7.62
C ALA A 213 24.85 17.08 -8.14
N CYS A 214 25.70 16.70 -9.10
CA CYS A 214 25.84 15.32 -9.59
C CYS A 214 26.64 14.43 -8.62
N THR A 215 26.15 14.22 -7.41
CA THR A 215 26.71 13.23 -6.49
C THR A 215 26.10 11.85 -6.75
N PRO A 216 26.88 10.76 -6.81
CA PRO A 216 26.34 9.41 -6.79
C PRO A 216 25.43 9.21 -5.57
N THR A 217 24.29 8.58 -5.76
CA THR A 217 23.39 8.20 -4.68
C THR A 217 23.53 6.71 -4.43
N GLU A 218 23.91 6.37 -3.21
CA GLU A 218 23.92 4.98 -2.75
C GLU A 218 22.81 4.78 -1.71
N GLY A 219 22.11 3.66 -1.84
CA GLY A 219 21.10 3.21 -0.89
C GLY A 219 21.37 1.77 -0.49
N SER A 220 20.84 1.38 0.66
CA SER A 220 20.83 -0.03 1.05
C SER A 220 19.53 -0.39 1.72
N CYS A 221 19.05 -1.60 1.46
CA CYS A 221 17.89 -2.14 2.16
C CYS A 221 18.17 -3.56 2.64
N ALA A 222 17.60 -3.89 3.79
CA ALA A 222 17.45 -5.26 4.22
C ALA A 222 16.32 -5.92 3.41
N LEU A 223 16.58 -7.10 2.86
CA LEU A 223 15.62 -7.90 2.12
C LEU A 223 15.44 -9.28 2.77
N PRO A 224 14.25 -9.90 2.59
CA PRO A 224 14.08 -11.33 2.86
C PRO A 224 15.08 -12.17 2.06
N GLY A 225 15.27 -13.42 2.46
CA GLY A 225 16.10 -14.37 1.72
C GLY A 225 15.58 -14.67 0.31
N GLY A 226 16.34 -15.46 -0.47
CA GLY A 226 15.93 -15.95 -1.80
C GLY A 226 16.39 -15.07 -2.98
N PRO A 227 16.37 -15.59 -4.22
CA PRO A 227 16.82 -14.85 -5.40
C PRO A 227 15.88 -13.70 -5.75
N ILE A 228 16.44 -12.58 -6.23
CA ILE A 228 15.66 -11.50 -6.83
C ILE A 228 15.17 -11.98 -8.19
N ALA A 229 13.86 -12.09 -8.35
CA ALA A 229 13.22 -12.50 -9.60
C ALA A 229 12.65 -11.30 -10.37
N ARG A 230 12.19 -10.28 -9.64
CA ARG A 230 11.53 -9.10 -10.19
C ARG A 230 11.97 -7.83 -9.45
N ILE A 231 11.88 -6.71 -10.15
CA ILE A 231 11.96 -5.36 -9.58
C ILE A 231 10.74 -4.58 -10.03
N ASN A 232 9.98 -4.06 -9.06
CA ASN A 232 8.73 -3.35 -9.31
C ASN A 232 7.81 -4.12 -10.27
N GLY A 233 7.68 -5.43 -10.05
CA GLY A 233 6.87 -6.34 -10.87
C GLY A 233 7.48 -6.74 -12.22
N ARG A 234 8.56 -6.10 -12.68
CA ARG A 234 9.25 -6.44 -13.94
C ARG A 234 10.27 -7.55 -13.70
N PRO A 235 10.29 -8.62 -14.51
CA PRO A 235 11.33 -9.65 -14.43
C PRO A 235 12.72 -9.05 -14.61
N VAL A 236 13.69 -9.50 -13.82
CA VAL A 236 15.08 -9.05 -13.93
C VAL A 236 15.99 -10.15 -14.43
N ARG A 237 17.06 -9.73 -15.12
CA ARG A 237 18.19 -10.61 -15.45
C ARG A 237 19.35 -10.24 -14.54
N VAL A 238 19.94 -11.26 -13.94
CA VAL A 238 21.14 -11.11 -13.13
C VAL A 238 22.35 -11.11 -14.06
N ASP A 239 23.27 -10.17 -13.85
CA ASP A 239 24.54 -10.06 -14.54
C ASP A 239 25.54 -11.14 -14.06
N GLU A 240 26.72 -11.19 -14.70
CA GLU A 240 27.75 -12.20 -14.37
C GLU A 240 28.31 -12.05 -12.95
N ASP A 241 28.24 -10.85 -12.37
CA ASP A 241 28.72 -10.54 -11.01
C ASP A 241 27.65 -10.79 -9.93
N GLY A 242 26.43 -11.22 -10.32
CA GLY A 242 25.32 -11.43 -9.39
C GLY A 242 24.51 -10.17 -9.07
N CYS A 243 24.70 -9.09 -9.85
CA CYS A 243 23.99 -7.82 -9.72
C CYS A 243 22.92 -7.65 -10.82
N VAL A 244 22.08 -6.62 -10.71
CA VAL A 244 21.06 -6.25 -11.69
C VAL A 244 21.35 -4.84 -12.21
N GLY A 245 21.22 -4.59 -13.51
CA GLY A 245 21.49 -3.30 -14.16
C GLY A 245 21.68 -3.45 -15.69
N PRO A 246 22.12 -2.39 -16.41
CA PRO A 246 22.44 -1.04 -15.95
C PRO A 246 21.23 -0.11 -15.84
N GLU A 247 20.05 -0.55 -16.24
CA GLU A 247 18.80 0.20 -16.11
C GLU A 247 17.82 -0.57 -15.22
N VAL A 248 17.24 0.13 -14.26
CA VAL A 248 16.40 -0.45 -13.22
C VAL A 248 15.07 0.29 -13.20
N PRO A 249 13.93 -0.40 -13.31
CA PRO A 249 12.64 0.26 -13.17
C PRO A 249 12.47 0.70 -11.71
N MET A 250 12.42 2.00 -11.46
CA MET A 250 12.18 2.59 -10.14
C MET A 250 10.94 3.47 -10.17
N LEU A 251 10.24 3.53 -9.03
CA LEU A 251 9.27 4.57 -8.80
C LEU A 251 10.01 5.87 -8.47
N ALA A 252 10.21 6.74 -9.47
CA ALA A 252 10.75 8.07 -9.22
C ALA A 252 9.63 8.99 -8.75
N VAL A 253 9.78 9.48 -7.53
CA VAL A 253 8.87 10.43 -6.91
C VAL A 253 9.56 11.78 -6.93
N VAL A 254 9.09 12.66 -7.82
CA VAL A 254 9.62 14.02 -7.97
C VAL A 254 8.72 14.97 -7.20
N ASP A 255 9.32 15.86 -6.41
CA ASP A 255 8.67 16.94 -5.66
C ASP A 255 7.52 16.47 -4.74
N LEU A 256 7.86 15.92 -3.56
CA LEU A 256 6.92 15.77 -2.44
C LEU A 256 6.76 17.09 -1.66
#